data_AF-A0AAV4RU31-F1
#
_entry.id   AF-A0AAV4RU31-F1
#
_cell.length_a   1.000
_cell.length_b   1.000
_cell.length_c   1.000
_cell.angle_alpha   90.00
_cell.angle_beta   90.00
_cell.angle_gamma   90.00
#
_symmetry.space_group_name_H-M   'P 1'
#
loop_
_entity.id
_entity.type
_entity.pdbx_description
1 polymer ?
#
loop_
_entity_poly.entity_id
_entity_poly.type
_entity_poly.pdbx_seq_one_letter_code
_entity_poly.pdbx_strand_id
1 'polypeptide(L)'
;MLPSSQTPGQICWLWGNPLNNSIHVFEDKTSHSELCHYIKFMWTRAHVGTVGNETADAYAKMSTDKDTIDCRFALDRNFLNHLLLKYIMQQWQAYWTSSLKGREVFELCPAVNLKRLHGNFYLNQLITGHGALANHQKKVFQKDEVCSCGKAVEDRTHLILHCERWQDIRKKHFPKNFSQCSLLQLFAIKVLGQDWKQL
;
A
#
# COMPACT_ATOMS: atom_id res chain seq x y z
N MET A 1 -35.73 -29.75 -3.22
CA MET A 1 -35.01 -29.26 -2.03
C MET A 1 -33.79 -28.49 -2.52
N LEU A 2 -33.73 -27.18 -2.27
CA LEU A 2 -32.50 -26.40 -2.40
C LEU A 2 -31.59 -26.74 -1.21
N PRO A 3 -30.28 -26.88 -1.43
CA PRO A 3 -29.33 -25.81 -1.08
C PRO A 3 -28.25 -25.68 -2.18
N SER A 4 -27.37 -24.70 -2.27
CA SER A 4 -27.04 -23.47 -1.55
C SER A 4 -26.24 -22.63 -2.53
N SER A 5 -26.37 -21.31 -2.42
CA SER A 5 -25.59 -20.27 -3.09
C SER A 5 -24.09 -20.57 -3.21
N GLN A 6 -23.54 -20.55 -4.43
CA GLN A 6 -22.10 -20.40 -4.67
C GLN A 6 -21.75 -18.93 -4.90
N THR A 7 -20.73 -18.50 -4.17
CA THR A 7 -20.13 -17.17 -4.16
C THR A 7 -19.35 -16.85 -5.45
N PRO A 8 -19.25 -15.58 -5.89
CA PRO A 8 -18.32 -15.19 -6.96
C PRO A 8 -16.88 -15.38 -6.47
N GLY A 9 -16.09 -16.20 -7.16
CA GLY A 9 -14.64 -16.32 -6.89
C GLY A 9 -14.08 -17.74 -6.82
N GLN A 10 -14.88 -18.80 -6.96
CA GLN A 10 -14.33 -20.15 -7.14
C GLN A 10 -14.14 -20.46 -8.63
N ILE A 11 -12.88 -20.54 -9.06
CA ILE A 11 -12.53 -21.25 -10.30
C ILE A 11 -12.79 -22.73 -10.03
N CYS A 12 -13.94 -23.22 -10.50
CA CYS A 12 -14.28 -24.63 -10.45
C CYS A 12 -13.46 -25.35 -11.54
N TRP A 13 -12.49 -26.17 -11.14
CA TRP A 13 -11.79 -27.08 -12.06
C TRP A 13 -12.71 -28.24 -12.43
N LEU A 14 -13.71 -27.98 -13.28
CA LEU A 14 -14.45 -29.05 -13.95
C LEU A 14 -13.54 -29.61 -15.04
N TRP A 15 -12.86 -30.72 -14.77
CA TRP A 15 -12.23 -31.52 -15.80
C TRP A 15 -13.31 -32.01 -16.75
N GLY A 16 -13.46 -31.32 -17.89
CA GLY A 16 -14.34 -31.73 -18.97
C GLY A 16 -13.97 -33.13 -19.45
N ASN A 17 -14.99 -33.93 -19.74
CA ASN A 17 -14.88 -35.30 -20.22
C ASN A 17 -13.94 -35.38 -21.45
N PRO A 18 -12.81 -36.14 -21.40
CA PRO A 18 -11.76 -36.13 -22.42
C PRO A 18 -12.18 -36.76 -23.77
N LEU A 19 -13.42 -37.27 -23.85
CA LEU A 19 -14.02 -37.79 -25.09
C LEU A 19 -14.78 -36.72 -25.88
N ASN A 20 -14.99 -35.53 -25.32
CA ASN A 20 -15.73 -34.48 -25.99
C ASN A 20 -14.73 -33.52 -26.67
N ASN A 21 -14.78 -33.46 -28.00
CA ASN A 21 -14.07 -32.48 -28.84
C ASN A 21 -14.60 -31.04 -28.63
N SER A 22 -15.09 -30.71 -27.44
CA SER A 22 -15.70 -29.43 -27.13
C SER A 22 -14.64 -28.37 -26.96
N ILE A 23 -14.57 -27.49 -27.95
CA ILE A 23 -13.80 -26.26 -27.93
C ILE A 23 -14.42 -25.34 -26.88
N HIS A 24 -13.73 -25.10 -25.77
CA HIS A 24 -14.13 -24.10 -24.78
C HIS A 24 -13.57 -22.74 -25.20
N VAL A 25 -14.45 -21.85 -25.67
CA VAL A 25 -14.09 -20.50 -26.12
C VAL A 25 -14.07 -19.56 -24.92
N PHE A 26 -12.92 -18.93 -24.68
CA PHE A 26 -12.78 -17.81 -23.75
C PHE A 26 -12.56 -16.55 -24.58
N GLU A 27 -13.45 -15.58 -24.45
CA GLU A 27 -13.35 -14.29 -25.12
C GLU A 27 -12.66 -13.30 -24.18
N ASP A 28 -11.56 -12.70 -24.63
CA ASP A 28 -10.98 -11.52 -23.99
C ASP A 28 -11.03 -10.34 -24.97
N LYS A 29 -11.58 -9.21 -24.52
CA LYS A 29 -11.61 -7.94 -25.26
C LYS A 29 -10.54 -7.03 -24.66
N THR A 30 -9.29 -7.22 -25.06
CA THR A 30 -8.20 -6.35 -24.60
C THR A 30 -8.16 -5.08 -25.46
N SER A 31 -8.81 -3.99 -25.00
CA SER A 31 -8.88 -2.71 -25.71
C SER A 31 -7.67 -1.82 -25.38
N HIS A 32 -6.60 -1.85 -26.18
CA HIS A 32 -5.52 -0.85 -26.08
C HIS A 32 -4.90 -0.39 -27.43
N SER A 33 -5.51 -0.74 -28.57
CA SER A 33 -5.23 -0.10 -29.87
C SER A 33 -6.44 -0.27 -30.79
N GLU A 34 -6.53 0.50 -31.87
CA GLU A 34 -7.65 0.49 -32.86
C GLU A 34 -7.83 -0.87 -33.61
N LEU A 35 -7.11 -1.91 -33.20
CA LEU A 35 -7.25 -3.29 -33.68
C LEU A 35 -7.77 -4.17 -32.54
N CYS A 36 -9.08 -4.43 -32.52
CA CYS A 36 -9.63 -5.50 -31.71
C CYS A 36 -9.17 -6.85 -32.28
N HIS A 37 -8.23 -7.51 -31.61
CA HIS A 37 -7.81 -8.85 -31.97
C HIS A 37 -8.76 -9.85 -31.32
N TYR A 38 -9.43 -10.65 -32.14
CA TYR A 38 -10.24 -11.77 -31.65
C TYR A 38 -9.34 -12.99 -31.44
N ILE A 39 -9.08 -13.35 -30.17
CA ILE A 39 -8.24 -14.48 -29.80
C ILE A 39 -9.14 -15.60 -29.28
N LYS A 40 -8.99 -16.80 -29.85
CA LYS A 40 -9.74 -18.01 -29.45
C LYS A 40 -8.78 -19.03 -28.85
N PHE A 41 -8.94 -19.33 -27.56
CA PHE A 41 -8.21 -20.42 -26.91
C PHE A 41 -8.86 -21.77 -27.21
N MET A 42 -8.04 -22.77 -27.52
CA MET A 42 -8.48 -24.13 -27.83
C MET A 42 -7.53 -25.14 -27.17
N TRP A 43 -8.08 -26.19 -26.55
CA TRP A 43 -7.28 -27.29 -26.02
C TRP A 43 -7.16 -28.40 -27.06
N THR A 44 -5.99 -29.03 -27.15
CA THR A 44 -5.73 -30.22 -27.96
C THR A 44 -4.97 -31.23 -27.11
N ARG A 45 -5.20 -32.53 -27.35
CA ARG A 45 -4.40 -33.59 -26.72
C ARG A 45 -2.96 -33.52 -27.20
N ALA A 46 -2.04 -33.84 -26.29
CA ALA A 46 -0.63 -34.06 -26.61
C ALA A 46 -0.44 -35.43 -27.29
N HIS A 47 0.57 -35.54 -28.16
CA HIS A 47 1.05 -36.79 -28.76
C HIS A 47 0.00 -37.59 -29.57
N VAL A 48 -0.94 -36.90 -30.22
CA VAL A 48 -1.97 -37.52 -31.06
C VAL A 48 -1.79 -37.26 -32.56
N GLY A 49 -0.64 -36.74 -33.01
CA GLY A 49 -0.39 -36.44 -34.43
C GLY A 49 -0.83 -35.06 -34.90
N THR A 50 -1.28 -34.15 -34.00
CA THR A 50 -1.68 -32.80 -34.41
C THR A 50 -0.45 -31.98 -34.77
N VAL A 51 -0.17 -31.85 -36.08
CA VAL A 51 1.05 -31.22 -36.63
C VAL A 51 1.40 -29.90 -35.94
N GLY A 52 0.45 -28.98 -35.77
CA GLY A 52 0.71 -27.69 -35.11
C GLY A 52 1.11 -27.81 -33.64
N ASN A 53 0.51 -28.73 -32.89
CA ASN A 53 0.84 -28.99 -31.49
C ASN A 53 2.19 -29.69 -31.35
N GLU A 54 2.48 -30.66 -32.22
CA GLU A 54 3.77 -31.37 -32.24
C GLU A 54 4.92 -30.46 -32.66
N THR A 55 4.67 -29.58 -33.62
CA THR A 55 5.63 -28.55 -34.04
C THR A 55 5.92 -27.59 -32.88
N ALA A 56 4.89 -27.13 -32.16
CA ALA A 56 5.07 -26.27 -30.99
C ALA A 56 5.83 -26.98 -29.86
N ASP A 57 5.53 -28.26 -29.58
CA ASP A 57 6.23 -29.09 -28.58
C ASP A 57 7.70 -29.33 -28.97
N ALA A 58 7.97 -29.59 -30.25
CA ALA A 58 9.34 -29.73 -30.76
C ALA A 58 10.15 -28.45 -30.58
N TYR A 59 9.57 -27.29 -30.91
CA TYR A 59 10.24 -26.00 -30.66
C TYR A 59 10.44 -25.73 -29.17
N ALA A 60 9.45 -26.02 -28.32
CA ALA A 60 9.59 -25.87 -26.87
C ALA A 60 10.74 -26.71 -26.30
N LYS A 61 10.90 -27.96 -26.77
CA LYS A 61 12.03 -28.83 -26.43
C LYS A 61 13.37 -28.29 -26.94
N MET A 62 13.44 -27.85 -28.18
CA MET A 62 14.67 -27.24 -28.71
C MET A 62 15.07 -25.98 -27.93
N SER A 63 14.10 -25.23 -27.41
CA SER A 63 14.35 -24.06 -26.58
C SER A 63 14.91 -24.41 -25.19
N THR A 64 14.65 -25.60 -24.63
CA THR A 64 15.24 -25.97 -23.32
C THR A 64 16.74 -26.20 -23.40
N ASP A 65 17.25 -26.52 -24.59
CA ASP A 65 18.68 -26.78 -24.83
C ASP A 65 19.46 -25.49 -25.14
N LYS A 66 18.79 -24.34 -25.23
CA LYS A 66 19.43 -23.05 -25.49
C LYS A 66 19.85 -22.38 -24.18
N ASP A 67 21.12 -21.97 -24.12
CA ASP A 67 21.66 -21.18 -23.00
C ASP A 67 21.17 -19.71 -22.98
N THR A 68 20.50 -19.25 -24.04
CA THR A 68 20.08 -17.85 -24.19
C THR A 68 18.63 -17.74 -24.64
N ILE A 69 17.93 -16.73 -24.11
CA ILE A 69 16.52 -16.44 -24.42
C ILE A 69 16.46 -15.64 -25.73
N ASP A 70 15.79 -16.20 -26.75
CA ASP A 70 15.71 -15.58 -28.09
C ASP A 70 14.80 -14.34 -28.16
N CYS A 71 13.90 -14.12 -27.19
CA CYS A 71 12.91 -13.06 -27.24
C CYS A 71 13.32 -11.82 -26.43
N ARG A 72 13.24 -10.65 -27.07
CA ARG A 72 13.26 -9.34 -26.41
C ARG A 72 11.83 -8.82 -26.36
N PHE A 73 11.15 -9.02 -25.24
CA PHE A 73 9.87 -8.35 -25.02
C PHE A 73 10.13 -6.85 -24.92
N ALA A 74 9.42 -6.05 -25.72
CA ALA A 74 9.27 -4.64 -25.41
C ALA A 74 8.65 -4.56 -24.01
N LEU A 75 9.36 -3.98 -23.05
CA LEU A 75 8.87 -3.87 -21.69
C LEU A 75 7.60 -3.01 -21.72
N ASP A 76 6.48 -3.61 -21.31
CA ASP A 76 5.23 -2.87 -21.20
C ASP A 76 5.42 -1.66 -20.27
N ARG A 77 4.74 -0.56 -20.59
CA ARG A 77 4.82 0.68 -19.81
C ARG A 77 4.44 0.44 -18.35
N ASN A 78 3.47 -0.44 -18.06
CA ASN A 78 3.08 -0.72 -16.68
C ASN A 78 4.16 -1.51 -15.94
N PHE A 79 4.82 -2.45 -16.64
CA PHE A 79 5.95 -3.17 -16.07
C PHE A 79 7.11 -2.22 -15.73
N LEU A 80 7.45 -1.30 -16.63
CA LEU A 80 8.46 -0.26 -16.37
C LEU A 80 8.06 0.65 -15.19
N ASN A 81 6.81 1.12 -15.16
CA ASN A 81 6.31 1.94 -14.06
C ASN A 81 6.36 1.19 -12.72
N HIS A 82 6.04 -0.11 -12.71
CA HIS A 82 6.12 -0.94 -11.52
C HIS A 82 7.56 -1.09 -11.02
N LEU A 83 8.51 -1.38 -11.92
CA LEU A 83 9.94 -1.45 -11.58
C LEU A 83 10.45 -0.12 -11.04
N LEU A 84 10.09 0.99 -11.68
CA LEU A 84 10.49 2.33 -11.25
C LEU A 84 9.91 2.66 -9.87
N LEU A 85 8.62 2.39 -9.65
CA LEU A 85 7.97 2.62 -8.36
C LEU A 85 8.64 1.79 -7.25
N LYS A 86 8.95 0.53 -7.52
CA LYS A 86 9.68 -0.34 -6.58
C LYS A 86 11.04 0.24 -6.22
N TYR A 87 11.80 0.70 -7.21
CA TYR A 87 13.09 1.34 -6.99
C TYR A 87 12.96 2.63 -6.15
N ILE A 88 12.04 3.52 -6.52
CA ILE A 88 11.78 4.78 -5.79
C ILE A 88 11.41 4.49 -4.34
N MET A 89 10.52 3.52 -4.10
CA MET A 89 10.11 3.13 -2.74
C MET A 89 11.29 2.63 -1.89
N GLN A 90 12.19 1.84 -2.48
CA GLN A 90 13.41 1.37 -1.80
C GLN A 90 14.35 2.53 -1.45
N GLN A 91 14.57 3.46 -2.37
CA GLN A 91 15.41 4.64 -2.11
C GLN A 91 14.80 5.54 -1.03
N TRP A 92 13.49 5.79 -1.08
CA TRP A 92 12.80 6.55 -0.04
C TRP A 92 12.86 5.85 1.32
N GLN A 93 12.71 4.53 1.37
CA GLN A 93 12.84 3.78 2.61
C GLN A 93 14.26 3.89 3.19
N ALA A 94 15.30 3.75 2.36
CA ALA A 94 16.69 3.90 2.79
C ALA A 94 16.97 5.31 3.33
N TYR A 95 16.47 6.34 2.64
CA TYR A 95 16.54 7.72 3.12
C TYR A 95 15.77 7.91 4.43
N TRP A 96 14.55 7.39 4.53
CA TRP A 96 13.71 7.52 5.72
C TRP A 96 14.33 6.86 6.95
N THR A 97 14.92 5.67 6.77
CA THR A 97 15.62 4.95 7.83
C THR A 97 16.87 5.70 8.32
N SER A 98 17.65 6.30 7.41
CA SER A 98 18.92 6.98 7.74
C SER A 98 18.76 8.46 8.14
N SER A 99 17.63 9.08 7.82
CA SER A 99 17.40 10.50 8.09
C SER A 99 17.32 10.79 9.60
N LEU A 100 17.98 11.88 10.02
CA LEU A 100 17.87 12.45 11.36
C LEU A 100 16.64 13.36 11.52
N LYS A 101 15.91 13.65 10.43
CA LYS A 101 14.72 14.51 10.47
C LYS A 101 13.46 13.67 10.65
N GLY A 102 12.46 14.22 11.33
CA GLY A 102 11.15 13.58 11.48
C GLY A 102 11.16 12.30 12.32
N ARG A 103 12.14 12.14 13.23
CA ARG A 103 12.36 10.90 13.98
C ARG A 103 11.14 10.43 14.77
N GLU A 104 10.42 11.36 15.36
CA GLU A 104 9.21 11.03 16.12
C GLU A 104 8.08 10.52 15.20
N VAL A 105 8.02 10.99 13.94
CA VAL A 105 7.07 10.45 12.94
C VAL A 105 7.54 9.09 12.44
N PHE A 106 8.86 8.86 12.34
CA PHE A 106 9.39 7.55 11.99
C PHE A 106 9.01 6.49 13.02
N GLU A 107 9.03 6.81 14.30
CA GLU A 107 8.62 5.87 15.36
C GLU A 107 7.16 5.42 15.20
N LEU A 108 6.29 6.27 14.65
CA LEU A 108 4.90 5.93 14.33
C LEU A 108 4.76 5.20 12.99
N CYS A 109 5.52 5.64 11.99
CA CYS A 109 5.44 5.18 10.61
C CYS A 109 6.84 4.87 10.06
N PRO A 110 7.46 3.73 10.45
CA PRO A 110 8.82 3.41 10.03
C PRO A 110 8.89 2.99 8.56
N ALA A 111 7.78 2.49 8.00
CA ALA A 111 7.69 2.09 6.60
C ALA A 111 7.12 3.22 5.74
N VAL A 112 7.84 3.55 4.66
CA VAL A 112 7.34 4.45 3.62
C VAL A 112 6.17 3.77 2.92
N ASN A 113 5.11 4.52 2.70
CA ASN A 113 3.96 4.07 1.93
C ASN A 113 3.43 5.21 1.06
N LEU A 114 2.70 4.85 -0.01
CA LEU A 114 2.09 5.83 -0.94
C LEU A 114 0.73 6.35 -0.45
N LYS A 115 0.20 5.78 0.63
CA LYS A 115 -1.05 6.23 1.24
C LYS A 115 -0.77 7.46 2.09
N ARG A 116 -1.75 8.36 2.16
CA ARG A 116 -1.68 9.45 3.13
C ARG A 116 -1.81 8.86 4.54
N LEU A 117 -1.18 9.50 5.54
CA LEU A 117 -1.56 9.23 6.93
C LEU A 117 -3.08 9.40 7.07
N HIS A 118 -3.74 8.42 7.67
CA HIS A 118 -5.21 8.31 7.78
C HIS A 118 -5.86 9.39 8.69
N GLY A 119 -5.22 10.55 8.87
CA GLY A 119 -5.71 11.67 9.65
C GLY A 119 -6.32 12.78 8.78
N ASN A 120 -7.19 13.59 9.40
CA ASN A 120 -7.59 14.86 8.82
C ASN A 120 -6.40 15.86 8.82
N PHE A 121 -6.59 17.01 8.18
CA PHE A 121 -5.56 18.05 8.05
C PHE A 121 -4.93 18.44 9.40
N TYR A 122 -5.76 18.67 10.42
CA TYR A 122 -5.30 19.08 11.75
C TYR A 122 -4.52 17.99 12.49
N LEU A 123 -4.98 16.75 12.40
CA LEU A 123 -4.29 15.62 13.04
C LEU A 123 -2.92 15.39 12.40
N ASN A 124 -2.81 15.49 11.07
CA ASN A 124 -1.53 15.34 10.38
C ASN A 124 -0.54 16.45 10.78
N GLN A 125 -1.01 17.67 11.02
CA GLN A 125 -0.18 18.75 11.55
C GLN A 125 0.33 18.44 12.96
N LEU A 126 -0.55 17.96 13.86
CA LEU A 126 -0.16 17.58 15.21
C LEU A 126 0.84 16.43 15.23
N ILE A 127 0.60 15.36 14.46
CA ILE A 127 1.50 14.20 14.36
C ILE A 127 2.88 14.64 13.87
N THR A 128 2.93 15.45 12.83
CA THR A 128 4.19 15.89 12.25
C THR A 128 4.85 17.04 13.02
N GLY A 129 4.18 17.62 14.02
CA GLY A 129 4.65 18.82 14.71
C GLY A 129 4.75 20.06 13.82
N HIS A 130 3.94 20.12 12.75
CA HIS A 130 3.88 21.24 11.82
C HIS A 130 2.59 22.06 12.04
N GLY A 131 2.42 23.12 11.24
CA GLY A 131 1.21 23.93 11.23
C GLY A 131 1.30 25.16 12.14
N ALA A 132 0.19 25.50 12.78
CA ALA A 132 0.05 26.69 13.62
C ALA A 132 0.52 26.47 15.08
N LEU A 133 1.51 25.60 15.30
CA LEU A 133 2.20 25.47 16.58
C LEU A 133 3.27 26.56 16.69
N ALA A 134 3.33 27.30 17.80
CA ALA A 134 4.27 28.41 17.92
C ALA A 134 5.73 27.98 17.72
N ASN A 135 6.13 26.80 18.21
CA ASN A 135 7.49 26.27 18.01
C ASN A 135 7.85 26.05 16.52
N HIS A 136 6.89 25.61 15.71
CA HIS A 136 7.04 25.43 14.28
C HIS A 136 7.03 26.78 13.57
N GLN A 137 6.14 27.68 13.98
CA GLN A 137 6.05 29.04 13.45
C GLN A 137 7.32 29.85 13.71
N LYS A 138 8.03 29.63 14.83
CA LYS A 138 9.35 30.23 15.07
C LYS A 138 10.38 29.77 14.04
N LYS A 139 10.42 28.47 13.71
CA LYS A 139 11.38 27.91 12.74
C LYS A 139 11.17 28.45 11.32
N VAL A 140 9.92 28.65 10.93
CA VAL A 140 9.56 29.04 9.55
C VAL A 140 9.42 30.56 9.38
N PHE A 141 8.86 31.24 10.38
CA PHE A 141 8.45 32.65 10.29
C PHE A 141 9.07 33.55 11.37
N GLN A 142 10.00 33.04 12.19
CA GLN A 142 10.70 33.80 13.25
C GLN A 142 9.75 34.46 14.26
N LYS A 143 8.57 33.86 14.47
CA LYS A 143 7.62 34.26 15.53
C LYS A 143 8.10 33.81 16.91
N ASP A 144 7.43 34.30 17.94
CA ASP A 144 7.57 33.77 19.30
C ASP A 144 7.13 32.29 19.36
N GLU A 145 7.81 31.49 20.18
CA GLU A 145 7.50 30.08 20.41
C GLU A 145 6.80 29.82 21.75
N VAL A 146 6.65 30.84 22.60
CA VAL A 146 6.00 30.73 23.89
C VAL A 146 4.51 30.49 23.68
N CYS A 147 3.98 29.47 24.36
CA CYS A 147 2.55 29.22 24.37
C CYS A 147 1.84 30.40 25.01
N SER A 148 0.65 30.72 24.51
CA SER A 148 -0.24 31.74 25.09
C SER A 148 -0.68 31.48 26.54
N CYS A 149 -0.38 30.30 27.11
CA CYS A 149 -0.49 30.07 28.56
C CYS A 149 0.65 30.71 29.38
N GLY A 150 1.75 31.12 28.73
CA GLY A 150 2.91 31.77 29.33
C GLY A 150 3.90 30.85 30.05
N LYS A 151 3.71 29.52 30.02
CA LYS A 151 4.46 28.58 30.88
C LYS A 151 5.56 27.78 30.19
N ALA A 152 5.47 27.60 28.87
CA ALA A 152 6.39 26.76 28.11
C ALA A 152 6.38 27.12 26.62
N VAL A 153 7.33 26.55 25.89
CA VAL A 153 7.30 26.50 24.42
C VAL A 153 6.05 25.76 23.96
N GLU A 154 5.34 26.30 22.97
CA GLU A 154 4.20 25.65 22.35
C GLU A 154 4.65 24.61 21.33
N ASP A 155 5.01 23.44 21.84
CA ASP A 155 5.09 22.23 21.05
C ASP A 155 3.84 21.36 21.23
N ARG A 156 3.73 20.32 20.41
CA ARG A 156 2.61 19.37 20.45
C ARG A 156 2.51 18.63 21.79
N THR A 157 3.61 18.39 22.49
CA THR A 157 3.64 17.71 23.79
C THR A 157 3.03 18.59 24.87
N HIS A 158 3.49 19.84 24.97
CA HIS A 158 2.89 20.85 25.83
C HIS A 158 1.42 21.03 25.51
N LEU A 159 1.07 21.29 24.24
CA LEU A 159 -0.29 21.59 23.83
C LEU A 159 -1.27 20.45 24.19
N ILE A 160 -0.89 19.21 23.88
CA ILE A 160 -1.75 18.04 24.05
C ILE A 160 -1.75 17.55 25.49
N LEU A 161 -0.58 17.41 26.16
CA LEU A 161 -0.48 16.74 27.46
C LEU A 161 -0.55 17.70 28.66
N HIS A 162 -0.04 18.93 28.53
CA HIS A 162 0.31 19.75 29.71
C HIS A 162 -0.39 21.10 29.78
N CYS A 163 -0.75 21.70 28.65
CA CYS A 163 -1.24 23.07 28.56
C CYS A 163 -2.56 23.22 29.33
N GLU A 164 -2.58 24.06 30.36
CA GLU A 164 -3.73 24.22 31.25
C GLU A 164 -4.97 24.79 30.55
N ARG A 165 -4.76 25.58 29.47
CA ARG A 165 -5.85 26.10 28.62
C ARG A 165 -6.75 25.00 28.08
N TRP A 166 -6.21 23.78 27.95
CA TRP A 166 -6.91 22.62 27.40
C TRP A 166 -7.20 21.55 28.44
N GLN A 167 -7.04 21.86 29.74
CA GLN A 167 -7.24 20.88 30.82
C GLN A 167 -8.67 20.34 30.86
N ASP A 168 -9.67 21.18 30.66
CA ASP A 168 -11.08 20.74 30.71
C ASP A 168 -11.44 19.87 29.52
N ILE A 169 -10.93 20.19 28.32
CA ILE A 169 -11.08 19.35 27.13
C ILE A 169 -10.42 18.00 27.36
N ARG A 170 -9.19 17.99 27.92
CA ARG A 170 -8.51 16.74 28.28
C ARG A 170 -9.35 15.89 29.23
N LYS A 171 -9.81 16.46 30.35
CA LYS A 171 -10.63 15.74 31.33
C LYS A 171 -11.92 15.18 30.73
N LYS A 172 -12.51 15.88 29.75
CA LYS A 172 -13.76 15.48 29.12
C LYS A 172 -13.60 14.39 28.05
N HIS A 173 -12.52 14.45 27.27
CA HIS A 173 -12.38 13.64 26.05
C HIS A 173 -11.30 12.57 26.11
N PHE A 174 -10.34 12.67 27.04
CA PHE A 174 -9.26 11.71 27.16
C PHE A 174 -9.52 10.69 28.29
N PRO A 175 -8.93 9.48 28.20
CA PRO A 175 -9.03 8.48 29.25
C PRO A 175 -8.44 8.95 30.58
N LYS A 176 -8.88 8.37 31.70
CA LYS A 176 -8.39 8.74 33.04
C LYS A 176 -6.88 8.53 33.22
N ASN A 177 -6.30 7.53 32.56
CA ASN A 177 -4.87 7.21 32.59
C ASN A 177 -4.04 8.01 31.56
N PHE A 178 -4.63 8.95 30.83
CA PHE A 178 -3.95 9.73 29.80
C PHE A 178 -2.66 10.42 30.27
N SER A 179 -2.61 10.86 31.53
CA SER A 179 -1.41 11.50 32.10
C SER A 179 -0.20 10.58 32.16
N GLN A 180 -0.39 9.27 32.03
CA GLN A 180 0.67 8.26 31.98
C GLN A 180 1.10 7.94 30.53
N CYS A 181 0.36 8.43 29.52
CA CYS A 181 0.66 8.16 28.13
C CYS A 181 1.66 9.16 27.56
N SER A 182 2.63 8.66 26.79
CA SER A 182 3.46 9.50 25.94
C SER A 182 2.67 9.99 24.73
N LEU A 183 3.12 11.10 24.14
CA LEU A 183 2.50 11.63 22.93
C LEU A 183 2.49 10.62 21.77
N LEU A 184 3.55 9.80 21.67
CA LEU A 184 3.66 8.75 20.67
C LEU A 184 2.63 7.65 20.88
N GLN A 185 2.39 7.21 22.12
CA GLN A 185 1.36 6.21 22.43
C GLN A 185 -0.03 6.70 21.99
N LEU A 186 -0.33 7.98 22.20
CA LEU A 186 -1.60 8.58 21.82
C LEU A 186 -1.79 8.67 20.31
N PHE A 187 -0.72 9.02 19.59
CA PHE A 187 -0.74 9.02 18.13
C PHE A 187 -0.79 7.60 17.57
N ALA A 188 -0.08 6.64 18.16
CA ALA A 188 -0.09 5.24 17.73
C ALA A 188 -1.51 4.66 17.77
N ILE A 189 -2.28 4.93 18.83
CA ILE A 189 -3.69 4.53 18.91
C ILE A 189 -4.50 5.05 17.72
N LYS A 190 -4.31 6.33 17.35
CA LYS A 190 -5.09 6.94 16.27
C LYS A 190 -4.59 6.57 14.87
N VAL A 191 -3.29 6.42 14.69
CA VAL A 191 -2.61 6.17 13.40
C VAL A 191 -2.60 4.69 13.05
N LEU A 192 -2.33 3.82 14.03
CA LEU A 192 -2.25 2.37 13.87
C LEU A 192 -3.56 1.66 14.23
N GLY A 193 -4.54 2.38 14.78
CA GLY A 193 -5.81 1.79 15.21
C GLY A 193 -5.69 0.87 16.43
N GLN A 194 -4.65 1.05 17.25
CA GLN A 194 -4.46 0.25 18.48
C GLN A 194 -5.56 0.58 19.51
N ASP A 195 -6.03 -0.43 20.24
CA ASP A 195 -7.07 -0.26 21.26
C ASP A 195 -6.50 0.41 22.52
N TRP A 196 -7.21 1.40 23.05
CA TRP A 196 -6.90 2.11 24.29
C TRP A 196 -6.79 1.19 25.51
N LYS A 197 -7.37 -0.02 25.44
CA LYS A 197 -7.33 -1.02 26.52
C LYS A 197 -6.01 -1.79 26.63
N GLN A 198 -5.05 -1.56 25.73
CA GLN A 198 -3.75 -2.26 25.73
C GLN A 198 -2.58 -1.40 26.26
N LEU A 199 -2.88 -0.24 26.86
CA LEU A 199 -1.94 0.65 27.57
C LEU A 199 -2.25 0.70 29.06
#